data_AF-X1HRM2-F1
#
_entry.id   AF-X1HRM2-F1
#
_cell.length_a   1.000
_cell.length_b   1.000
_cell.length_c   1.000
_cell.angle_alpha   90.00
_cell.angle_beta   90.00
_cell.angle_gamma   90.00
#
_symmetry.space_group_name_H-M   'P 1'
#
loop_
_entity.id
_entity.type
_entity.pdbx_description
1 polymer ?
#
loop_
_entity_poly.entity_id
_entity_poly.type
_entity_poly.pdbx_seq_one_letter_code
_entity_poly.pdbx_strand_id
1 'polypeptide(L)'
;YLDNTPDELLDSKRFYPEGDQIDRLLEHACLVNIVLPYYNLPGIGVNQCCLRYDILKTSQYPNVAASSLFAHFITALRLQKPCHIVGGGQFEVGSDDEPIKNPASWNRTTVHNPKDAGRYSKNDIEVASNITKDLLEIRQSNDERQLESAIIYFSQVTQGFSVSLQLSYLGLWAALEALFKPYKLKYITIARRITAYLSGFLANNGDLENWLKDEYKMRRNTFIHGSHIAPPDLQNRRKGKDALRKLHEVTRLCLLGFLSMEKSERRQVSKRMS
;
A
#
# COMPACT_ATOMS: atom_id res chain seq x y z
N TYR A 1 37.74 8.54 56.60
CA TYR A 1 37.61 9.63 55.62
C TYR A 1 37.45 8.97 54.27
N LEU A 2 36.34 8.93 53.56
CA LEU A 2 34.95 9.43 53.63
C LEU A 2 34.23 8.47 52.64
N ASP A 3 33.15 7.80 53.02
CA ASP A 3 31.78 8.12 52.59
C ASP A 3 31.65 8.70 51.18
N ASN A 4 31.04 7.92 50.26
CA ASN A 4 29.77 8.25 49.60
C ASN A 4 29.40 7.21 48.51
N THR A 5 28.30 6.50 48.77
CA THR A 5 27.37 5.78 47.86
C THR A 5 26.81 6.71 46.74
N PRO A 6 26.07 6.24 45.69
CA PRO A 6 25.25 5.01 45.64
C PRO A 6 25.19 4.23 44.31
N ASP A 7 24.61 3.03 44.45
CA ASP A 7 23.82 2.32 43.44
C ASP A 7 22.97 3.28 42.58
N GLU A 8 23.33 3.43 41.31
CA GLU A 8 22.39 3.80 40.25
C GLU A 8 22.07 2.54 39.43
N LEU A 9 21.19 1.74 40.02
CA LEU A 9 20.17 1.03 39.27
C LEU A 9 19.56 2.04 38.29
N LEU A 10 19.89 1.88 37.01
CA LEU A 10 19.13 2.47 35.91
C LEU A 10 17.70 1.92 36.02
N ASP A 11 16.91 2.65 36.80
CA ASP A 11 15.46 2.68 36.79
C ASP A 11 15.03 3.16 35.40
N SER A 12 15.19 2.28 34.42
CA SER A 12 14.50 2.38 33.15
C SER A 12 13.04 2.06 33.44
N LYS A 13 12.35 3.03 34.04
CA LYS A 13 10.90 3.16 33.96
C LYS A 13 10.55 3.12 32.49
N ARG A 14 10.26 1.89 32.03
CA ARG A 14 9.65 1.61 30.76
C ARG A 14 8.40 2.47 30.74
N PHE A 15 8.41 3.49 29.90
CA PHE A 15 7.22 4.26 29.56
C PHE A 15 6.29 3.30 28.80
N TYR A 16 5.59 2.45 29.54
CA TYR A 16 4.37 1.84 29.07
C TYR A 16 3.32 2.94 29.19
N PRO A 17 2.72 3.42 28.11
CA PRO A 17 1.54 4.25 28.25
C PRO A 17 0.50 3.44 29.03
N GLU A 18 -0.02 4.03 30.11
CA GLU A 18 -1.07 3.44 30.94
C GLU A 18 -2.27 3.06 30.05
N GLY A 19 -2.96 1.96 30.40
CA GLY A 19 -4.01 1.35 29.57
C GLY A 19 -5.06 2.34 29.05
N ASP A 20 -5.37 3.37 29.82
CA ASP A 20 -6.33 4.42 29.50
C ASP A 20 -5.95 5.31 28.29
N GLN A 21 -4.66 5.46 27.97
CA GLN A 21 -4.20 6.21 26.78
C GLN A 21 -4.19 5.34 25.52
N ILE A 22 -3.97 4.04 25.67
CA ILE A 22 -4.10 3.07 24.57
C ILE A 22 -5.58 2.92 24.21
N ASP A 23 -6.47 2.86 25.21
CA ASP A 23 -7.93 2.76 25.03
C ASP A 23 -8.55 3.99 24.35
N ARG A 24 -7.98 5.19 24.53
CA ARG A 24 -8.40 6.39 23.76
C ARG A 24 -7.83 6.47 22.35
N LEU A 25 -6.70 5.83 22.07
CA LEU A 25 -6.20 5.63 20.71
C LEU A 25 -7.01 4.57 19.95
N LEU A 26 -7.68 3.67 20.69
CA LEU A 26 -8.43 2.52 20.19
C LEU A 26 -9.81 2.85 19.64
N GLU A 27 -10.46 3.94 20.05
CA GLU A 27 -11.82 4.29 19.55
C GLU A 27 -11.86 4.72 18.08
N HIS A 28 -10.72 5.08 17.47
CA HIS A 28 -10.67 5.63 16.11
C HIS A 28 -9.96 4.73 15.07
N ALA A 29 -9.30 3.65 15.47
CA ALA A 29 -8.53 2.77 14.57
C ALA A 29 -9.24 1.43 14.30
N CYS A 30 -10.41 1.44 13.64
CA CYS A 30 -11.31 0.28 13.53
C CYS A 30 -10.80 -0.97 12.76
N LEU A 31 -9.52 -1.11 12.40
CA LEU A 31 -9.02 -2.30 11.68
C LEU A 31 -7.67 -2.82 12.19
N VAL A 32 -6.89 -1.98 12.84
CA VAL A 32 -5.63 -2.34 13.50
C VAL A 32 -5.73 -1.80 14.92
N ASN A 33 -5.96 -2.69 15.89
CA ASN A 33 -6.19 -2.24 17.25
C ASN A 33 -4.93 -1.56 17.81
N ILE A 34 -3.73 -2.03 17.48
CA ILE A 34 -2.49 -1.39 17.91
C ILE A 34 -1.41 -1.65 16.84
N VAL A 35 -0.72 -0.59 16.39
CA VAL A 35 0.66 -0.74 15.90
C VAL A 35 1.48 -0.88 17.16
N LEU A 36 1.92 -2.10 17.48
CA LEU A 36 2.77 -2.33 18.66
C LEU A 36 4.21 -2.07 18.23
N PRO A 37 4.78 -0.87 18.45
CA PRO A 37 6.21 -0.72 18.27
C PRO A 37 6.90 -1.61 19.31
N TYR A 38 7.99 -2.28 18.92
CA TYR A 38 8.76 -3.10 19.86
C TYR A 38 7.98 -4.30 20.42
N TYR A 39 7.21 -4.99 19.58
CA TYR A 39 6.64 -6.28 19.99
C TYR A 39 7.78 -7.30 20.12
N ASN A 40 8.36 -7.35 21.32
CA ASN A 40 9.46 -8.22 21.68
C ASN A 40 8.93 -9.64 21.89
N LEU A 41 8.72 -10.37 20.79
CA LEU A 41 8.66 -11.82 20.88
C LEU A 41 10.04 -12.34 21.33
N PRO A 42 10.08 -13.25 22.34
CA PRO A 42 11.34 -13.87 22.75
C PRO A 42 12.10 -14.43 21.54
N GLY A 43 13.38 -14.06 21.40
CA GLY A 43 14.25 -14.56 20.33
C GLY A 43 14.23 -13.79 18.99
N ILE A 44 13.38 -12.77 18.81
CA ILE A 44 13.29 -12.05 17.51
C ILE A 44 14.30 -10.91 17.34
N GLY A 45 14.93 -10.40 18.40
CA GLY A 45 16.14 -9.53 18.31
C GLY A 45 16.02 -8.21 17.54
N VAL A 46 14.85 -7.86 16.98
CA VAL A 46 14.63 -6.64 16.19
C VAL A 46 13.37 -5.92 16.62
N ASN A 47 13.43 -4.58 16.61
CA ASN A 47 12.28 -3.70 16.86
C ASN A 47 11.30 -3.78 15.68
N GLN A 48 10.36 -4.71 15.73
CA GLN A 48 9.32 -4.86 14.71
C GLN A 48 8.02 -4.17 15.15
N CYS A 49 7.25 -3.70 14.18
CA CYS A 49 5.88 -3.27 14.38
C CYS A 49 4.94 -4.41 13.98
N CYS A 50 4.03 -4.80 14.87
CA CYS A 50 2.96 -5.74 14.54
C CYS A 50 1.64 -4.97 14.36
N LEU A 51 0.90 -5.31 13.31
CA LEU A 51 -0.50 -4.91 13.17
C LEU A 51 -1.34 -5.97 13.87
N ARG A 52 -1.91 -5.61 15.03
CA ARG A 52 -2.74 -6.53 15.80
C ARG A 52 -4.19 -6.47 15.33
N TYR A 53 -4.76 -7.64 15.09
CA TYR A 53 -6.16 -7.86 14.76
C TYR A 53 -6.82 -8.70 15.86
N ASP A 54 -7.95 -8.25 16.41
CA ASP A 54 -8.73 -8.99 17.40
C ASP A 54 -9.95 -9.62 16.71
N ILE A 55 -9.90 -10.94 16.54
CA ILE A 55 -10.92 -11.71 15.81
C ILE A 55 -12.29 -11.67 16.51
N LEU A 56 -12.32 -11.45 17.83
CA LEU A 56 -13.55 -11.45 18.62
C LEU A 56 -14.27 -10.10 18.61
N LYS A 57 -13.54 -9.00 18.38
CA LYS A 57 -14.10 -7.64 18.35
C LYS A 57 -14.65 -7.22 16.97
N THR A 58 -14.37 -7.99 15.93
CA THR A 58 -14.80 -7.67 14.57
C THR A 58 -16.15 -8.28 14.21
N SER A 59 -17.21 -7.74 14.81
CA SER A 59 -18.58 -7.96 14.33
C SER A 59 -18.84 -7.30 12.95
N GLN A 60 -17.98 -6.36 12.53
CA GLN A 60 -18.18 -5.55 11.33
C GLN A 60 -17.74 -6.22 10.00
N TYR A 61 -16.83 -7.20 10.02
CA TYR A 61 -16.30 -7.85 8.81
C TYR A 61 -16.11 -9.38 8.95
N PRO A 62 -17.16 -10.16 9.28
CA PRO A 62 -17.05 -11.56 9.66
C PRO A 62 -16.46 -12.49 8.57
N ASN A 63 -16.51 -12.08 7.30
CA ASN A 63 -16.08 -12.89 6.15
C ASN A 63 -14.71 -12.48 5.57
N VAL A 64 -13.98 -11.57 6.21
CA VAL A 64 -12.68 -11.10 5.70
C VAL A 64 -11.54 -11.72 6.50
N ALA A 65 -10.71 -12.53 5.85
CA ALA A 65 -9.53 -13.12 6.48
C ALA A 65 -8.54 -12.04 6.97
N ALA A 66 -7.88 -12.27 8.11
CA ALA A 66 -6.93 -11.33 8.71
C ALA A 66 -5.76 -10.96 7.76
N SER A 67 -5.25 -11.94 7.00
CA SER A 67 -4.24 -11.71 5.96
C SER A 67 -4.71 -10.75 4.85
N SER A 68 -6.01 -10.78 4.55
CA SER A 68 -6.62 -9.88 3.60
C SER A 68 -6.73 -8.47 4.19
N LEU A 69 -7.13 -8.32 5.45
CA LEU A 69 -7.15 -7.02 6.13
C LEU A 69 -5.76 -6.39 6.19
N PHE A 70 -4.74 -7.18 6.56
CA PHE A 70 -3.35 -6.77 6.50
C PHE A 70 -2.99 -6.25 5.10
N ALA A 71 -3.31 -7.02 4.04
CA ALA A 71 -3.05 -6.58 2.67
C ALA A 71 -3.77 -5.27 2.32
N HIS A 72 -5.05 -5.09 2.68
CA HIS A 72 -5.76 -3.83 2.40
C HIS A 72 -5.11 -2.66 3.15
N PHE A 73 -4.69 -2.86 4.39
CA PHE A 73 -4.03 -1.84 5.19
C PHE A 73 -2.65 -1.45 4.63
N ILE A 74 -1.83 -2.42 4.21
CA ILE A 74 -0.55 -2.13 3.55
C ILE A 74 -0.78 -1.40 2.22
N THR A 75 -1.80 -1.77 1.44
CA THR A 75 -2.20 -1.03 0.24
C THR A 75 -2.57 0.41 0.57
N ALA A 76 -3.36 0.62 1.62
CA ALA A 76 -3.80 1.95 2.06
C ALA A 76 -2.63 2.83 2.50
N LEU A 77 -1.69 2.28 3.28
CA LEU A 77 -0.44 2.97 3.64
C LEU A 77 0.32 3.39 2.39
N ARG A 78 0.47 2.48 1.42
CA ARG A 78 1.18 2.74 0.16
C ARG A 78 0.46 3.72 -0.76
N LEU A 79 -0.87 3.78 -0.69
CA LEU A 79 -1.68 4.80 -1.35
C LEU A 79 -1.45 6.16 -0.70
N GLN A 80 -1.49 6.26 0.63
CA GLN A 80 -1.22 7.49 1.37
C GLN A 80 0.19 8.00 1.11
N LYS A 81 1.19 7.13 1.28
CA LYS A 81 2.60 7.48 1.16
C LYS A 81 3.42 6.23 0.75
N PRO A 82 4.14 6.24 -0.38
CA PRO A 82 4.82 5.04 -0.90
C PRO A 82 6.15 4.74 -0.17
N CYS A 83 6.13 4.59 1.16
CA CYS A 83 7.32 4.25 1.95
C CYS A 83 7.63 2.75 1.91
N HIS A 84 8.89 2.42 2.19
CA HIS A 84 9.36 1.04 2.26
C HIS A 84 8.71 0.29 3.42
N ILE A 85 8.14 -0.88 3.13
CA ILE A 85 7.59 -1.81 4.12
C ILE A 85 8.18 -3.19 3.86
N VAL A 86 8.65 -3.84 4.93
CA VAL A 86 9.08 -5.24 4.93
C VAL A 86 8.10 -6.02 5.79
N GLY A 87 7.37 -6.96 5.19
CA GLY A 87 6.47 -7.86 5.88
C GLY A 87 7.16 -9.19 6.20
N GLY A 88 7.36 -9.47 7.49
CA GLY A 88 7.97 -10.72 7.95
C GLY A 88 7.03 -11.93 7.88
N GLY A 89 5.75 -11.72 8.22
CA GLY A 89 4.76 -12.80 8.28
C GLY A 89 3.55 -12.44 9.14
N GLN A 90 2.84 -13.48 9.56
CA GLN A 90 1.74 -13.41 10.53
C GLN A 90 1.84 -14.57 11.52
N PHE A 91 1.20 -14.41 12.68
CA PHE A 91 1.04 -15.43 13.69
C PHE A 91 -0.18 -15.10 14.55
N GLU A 92 -0.66 -16.11 15.28
CA GLU A 92 -1.67 -15.97 16.32
C GLU A 92 -0.98 -15.89 17.69
N VAL A 93 -1.47 -15.02 18.57
CA VAL A 93 -0.96 -14.94 19.95
C VAL A 93 -1.55 -16.11 20.74
N GLY A 94 -0.67 -16.98 21.25
CA GLY A 94 -1.04 -18.16 22.01
C GLY A 94 -1.02 -17.95 23.53
N SER A 95 -0.83 -19.03 24.28
CA SER A 95 -0.75 -19.06 25.75
C SER A 95 0.70 -18.86 26.23
N ASP A 96 0.91 -18.72 27.54
CA ASP A 96 2.26 -18.50 28.10
C ASP A 96 3.28 -19.59 27.71
N ASP A 97 2.84 -20.86 27.65
CA ASP A 97 3.69 -21.99 27.26
C ASP A 97 3.96 -22.07 25.73
N GLU A 98 3.08 -21.50 24.92
CA GLU A 98 3.17 -21.49 23.44
C GLU A 98 2.70 -20.12 22.92
N PRO A 99 3.56 -19.09 23.00
CA PRO A 99 3.14 -17.70 22.75
C PRO A 99 2.87 -17.38 21.27
N ILE A 100 3.34 -18.21 20.34
CA ILE A 100 3.19 -18.04 18.90
C ILE A 100 2.52 -19.28 18.33
N LYS A 101 1.32 -19.11 17.77
CA LYS A 101 0.56 -20.17 17.08
C LYS A 101 0.45 -19.88 15.59
N ASN A 102 0.36 -20.95 14.79
CA ASN A 102 0.12 -20.89 13.35
C ASN A 102 1.00 -19.86 12.58
N PRO A 103 2.33 -19.83 12.79
CA PRO A 103 3.18 -18.84 12.14
C PRO A 103 3.23 -19.08 10.63
N ALA A 104 3.09 -18.00 9.86
CA ALA A 104 3.29 -18.01 8.41
C ALA A 104 4.27 -16.91 8.01
N SER A 105 5.40 -17.30 7.42
CA SER A 105 6.39 -16.35 6.90
C SER A 105 6.06 -15.94 5.47
N TRP A 106 6.26 -14.65 5.17
CA TRP A 106 5.99 -14.11 3.83
C TRP A 106 7.23 -13.53 3.16
N ASN A 107 8.19 -13.00 3.93
CA ASN A 107 9.41 -12.33 3.42
C ASN A 107 9.11 -11.40 2.24
N ARG A 108 8.14 -10.49 2.40
CA ARG A 108 7.70 -9.57 1.35
C ARG A 108 8.28 -8.19 1.55
N THR A 109 8.67 -7.56 0.46
CA THR A 109 9.19 -6.19 0.46
C THR A 109 8.43 -5.37 -0.57
N THR A 110 7.97 -4.18 -0.19
CA THR A 110 7.24 -3.32 -1.12
C THR A 110 8.13 -2.90 -2.29
N VAL A 111 7.56 -2.98 -3.49
CA VAL A 111 8.25 -2.56 -4.72
C VAL A 111 8.19 -1.04 -4.82
N HIS A 112 9.24 -0.45 -5.38
CA HIS A 112 9.37 0.98 -5.61
C HIS A 112 9.27 1.83 -4.32
N ASN A 113 10.43 2.22 -3.80
CA ASN A 113 10.54 3.06 -2.62
C ASN A 113 11.27 4.34 -3.05
N PRO A 114 10.58 5.50 -3.14
CA PRO A 114 11.25 6.77 -3.37
C PRO A 114 12.31 6.98 -2.30
N LYS A 115 13.51 7.43 -2.69
CA LYS A 115 14.62 7.68 -1.75
C LYS A 115 14.23 8.69 -0.67
N ASP A 116 13.34 9.61 -1.02
CA ASP A 116 12.85 10.69 -0.16
C ASP A 116 11.52 10.34 0.53
N ALA A 117 11.02 9.10 0.37
CA ALA A 117 9.84 8.66 1.11
C ALA A 117 10.22 8.60 2.59
N GLY A 118 9.80 9.61 3.35
CA GLY A 118 10.04 9.71 4.79
C GLY A 118 9.43 8.55 5.57
N ARG A 119 9.42 8.61 6.91
CA ARG A 119 8.74 7.59 7.72
C ARG A 119 7.22 7.83 7.74
N TYR A 120 6.43 6.78 7.99
CA TYR A 120 5.01 6.97 8.28
C TYR A 120 4.86 7.67 9.63
N SER A 121 4.04 8.71 9.67
CA SER A 121 3.60 9.40 10.88
C SER A 121 2.34 8.75 11.44
N LYS A 122 1.93 9.15 12.65
CA LYS A 122 0.64 8.76 13.22
C LYS A 122 -0.52 9.14 12.29
N ASN A 123 -0.50 10.35 11.75
CA ASN A 123 -1.50 10.82 10.81
C ASN A 123 -1.58 9.95 9.55
N ASP A 124 -0.45 9.46 9.04
CA ASP A 124 -0.45 8.54 7.90
C ASP A 124 -1.15 7.21 8.21
N ILE A 125 -1.01 6.71 9.44
CA ILE A 125 -1.67 5.48 9.92
C ILE A 125 -3.19 5.69 10.07
N GLU A 126 -3.60 6.85 10.61
CA GLU A 126 -5.02 7.21 10.75
C GLU A 126 -5.68 7.36 9.37
N VAL A 127 -5.04 8.07 8.44
CA VAL A 127 -5.53 8.19 7.05
C VAL A 127 -5.58 6.83 6.35
N ALA A 128 -4.55 5.99 6.50
CA ALA A 128 -4.55 4.64 5.93
C ALA A 128 -5.69 3.78 6.50
N SER A 129 -6.05 3.95 7.77
CA SER A 129 -7.18 3.24 8.38
C SER A 129 -8.50 3.61 7.70
N ASN A 130 -8.71 4.90 7.40
CA ASN A 130 -9.90 5.37 6.67
C ASN A 130 -9.92 4.84 5.23
N ILE A 131 -8.80 4.96 4.51
CA ILE A 131 -8.67 4.38 3.16
C ILE A 131 -8.97 2.88 3.20
N THR A 132 -8.50 2.15 4.21
CA THR A 132 -8.75 0.71 4.33
C THR A 132 -10.24 0.39 4.43
N LYS A 133 -11.02 1.20 5.16
CA LYS A 133 -12.49 1.04 5.21
C LYS A 133 -13.10 1.21 3.83
N ASP A 134 -12.71 2.26 3.10
CA ASP A 134 -13.19 2.50 1.73
C ASP A 134 -12.86 1.32 0.80
N LEU A 135 -11.64 0.78 0.89
CA LEU A 135 -11.22 -0.38 0.09
C LEU A 135 -12.07 -1.62 0.41
N LEU A 136 -12.41 -1.86 1.68
CA LEU A 136 -13.27 -2.98 2.08
C LEU A 136 -14.70 -2.80 1.62
N GLU A 137 -15.25 -1.59 1.68
CA GLU A 137 -16.59 -1.28 1.16
C GLU A 137 -16.67 -1.50 -0.36
N ILE A 138 -15.65 -1.06 -1.10
CA ILE A 138 -15.56 -1.28 -2.55
C ILE A 138 -15.56 -2.78 -2.88
N ARG A 139 -14.77 -3.57 -2.15
CA ARG A 139 -14.71 -5.03 -2.33
C ARG A 139 -16.06 -5.71 -2.08
N GLN A 140 -16.83 -5.21 -1.13
CA GLN A 140 -18.17 -5.73 -0.83
C GLN A 140 -19.22 -5.23 -1.83
N SER A 141 -18.92 -4.20 -2.64
CA SER A 141 -19.85 -3.64 -3.60
C SER A 141 -19.74 -4.30 -4.98
N ASN A 142 -20.83 -4.93 -5.41
CA ASN A 142 -20.93 -5.52 -6.75
C ASN A 142 -20.84 -4.50 -7.91
N ASP A 143 -21.05 -3.21 -7.64
CA ASP A 143 -21.13 -2.15 -8.65
C ASP A 143 -19.78 -1.52 -8.99
N GLU A 144 -18.73 -1.80 -8.21
CA GLU A 144 -17.44 -1.10 -8.29
C GLU A 144 -16.28 -2.02 -8.73
N ARG A 145 -16.61 -3.10 -9.47
CA ARG A 145 -15.66 -4.14 -9.92
C ARG A 145 -14.43 -3.61 -10.65
N GLN A 146 -14.55 -2.52 -11.40
CA GLN A 146 -13.43 -1.89 -12.10
C GLN A 146 -12.43 -1.26 -11.12
N LEU A 147 -12.94 -0.53 -10.13
CA LEU A 147 -12.13 0.08 -9.09
C LEU A 147 -11.51 -1.00 -8.19
N GLU A 148 -12.28 -2.02 -7.83
CA GLU A 148 -11.78 -3.20 -7.12
C GLU A 148 -10.64 -3.87 -7.89
N SER A 149 -10.80 -4.11 -9.19
CA SER A 149 -9.76 -4.70 -10.03
C SER A 149 -8.49 -3.85 -10.05
N ALA A 150 -8.64 -2.53 -10.16
CA ALA A 150 -7.52 -1.60 -10.12
C ALA A 150 -6.78 -1.63 -8.78
N ILE A 151 -7.51 -1.66 -7.66
CA ILE A 151 -6.98 -1.81 -6.31
C ILE A 151 -6.21 -3.14 -6.19
N ILE A 152 -6.77 -4.25 -6.67
CA ILE A 152 -6.12 -5.56 -6.63
C ILE A 152 -4.79 -5.53 -7.37
N TYR A 153 -4.75 -5.06 -8.61
CA TYR A 153 -3.50 -5.00 -9.39
C TYR A 153 -2.47 -4.08 -8.73
N PHE A 154 -2.88 -2.91 -8.25
CA PHE A 154 -1.99 -2.01 -7.53
C PHE A 154 -1.45 -2.64 -6.24
N SER A 155 -2.30 -3.34 -5.48
CA SER A 155 -1.92 -4.04 -4.25
C SER A 155 -0.85 -5.10 -4.51
N GLN A 156 -1.02 -5.89 -5.58
CA GLN A 156 -0.09 -6.97 -5.93
C GLN A 156 1.30 -6.42 -6.28
N VAL A 157 1.34 -5.31 -7.01
CA VAL A 157 2.60 -4.63 -7.34
C VAL A 157 3.23 -4.02 -6.09
N THR A 158 2.46 -3.22 -5.33
CA THR A 158 3.02 -2.41 -4.25
C THR A 158 3.45 -3.25 -3.05
N GLN A 159 2.79 -4.39 -2.78
CA GLN A 159 3.11 -5.29 -1.67
C GLN A 159 4.22 -6.31 -1.98
N GLY A 160 4.79 -6.30 -3.18
CA GLY A 160 5.90 -7.20 -3.52
C GLY A 160 5.49 -8.62 -3.90
N PHE A 161 4.25 -8.85 -4.34
CA PHE A 161 3.90 -10.13 -4.99
C PHE A 161 4.56 -10.27 -6.36
N SER A 162 4.86 -9.14 -7.00
CA SER A 162 5.57 -9.10 -8.28
C SER A 162 7.05 -8.76 -8.06
N VAL A 163 7.92 -9.76 -8.23
CA VAL A 163 9.37 -9.59 -8.02
C VAL A 163 10.07 -9.03 -9.27
N SER A 164 9.47 -9.18 -10.46
CA SER A 164 10.06 -8.68 -11.71
C SER A 164 9.61 -7.25 -12.02
N LEU A 165 10.52 -6.45 -12.58
CA LEU A 165 10.21 -5.09 -13.07
C LEU A 165 9.09 -5.13 -14.11
N GLN A 166 9.14 -6.11 -15.00
CA GLN A 166 8.18 -6.30 -16.08
C GLN A 166 6.76 -6.55 -15.56
N LEU A 167 6.58 -7.51 -14.64
CA LEU A 167 5.27 -7.82 -14.08
C LEU A 167 4.74 -6.64 -13.25
N SER A 168 5.62 -5.95 -12.52
CA SER A 168 5.24 -4.77 -11.74
C SER A 168 4.73 -3.66 -12.65
N TYR A 169 5.43 -3.43 -13.76
CA TYR A 169 5.06 -2.41 -14.74
C TYR A 169 3.75 -2.76 -15.45
N LEU A 170 3.55 -4.03 -15.83
CA LEU A 170 2.30 -4.50 -16.45
C LEU A 170 1.12 -4.46 -15.47
N GLY A 171 1.33 -4.78 -14.20
CA GLY A 171 0.30 -4.69 -13.15
C GLY A 171 -0.19 -3.25 -12.95
N LEU A 172 0.71 -2.26 -12.95
CA LEU A 172 0.31 -0.85 -12.86
C LEU A 172 -0.47 -0.37 -14.09
N TRP A 173 -0.09 -0.83 -15.29
CA TRP A 173 -0.89 -0.56 -16.49
C TRP A 173 -2.25 -1.26 -16.45
N ALA A 174 -2.33 -2.50 -15.96
CA ALA A 174 -3.60 -3.20 -15.77
C ALA A 174 -4.52 -2.45 -14.79
N ALA A 175 -3.96 -1.88 -13.72
CA ALA A 175 -4.71 -1.03 -12.80
C ALA A 175 -5.27 0.23 -13.49
N LEU A 176 -4.45 0.92 -14.28
CA LEU A 176 -4.90 2.10 -15.05
C LEU A 176 -5.91 1.73 -16.15
N GLU A 177 -5.74 0.61 -16.82
CA GLU A 177 -6.68 0.10 -17.83
C GLU A 177 -8.03 -0.29 -17.19
N ALA A 178 -8.02 -0.80 -15.97
CA ALA A 178 -9.25 -1.08 -15.22
C ALA A 178 -10.01 0.22 -14.87
N LEU A 179 -9.31 1.29 -14.49
CA LEU A 179 -9.91 2.59 -14.19
C LEU A 179 -10.41 3.34 -15.44
N PHE A 180 -9.62 3.36 -16.51
CA PHE A 180 -9.85 4.24 -17.67
C PHE A 180 -10.22 3.50 -18.97
N LYS A 181 -10.68 2.25 -18.85
CA LYS A 181 -11.07 1.28 -19.90
C LYS A 181 -10.76 1.76 -21.33
N PRO A 182 -9.67 1.30 -21.95
CA PRO A 182 -9.29 1.81 -23.26
C PRO A 182 -10.32 1.43 -24.33
N TYR A 183 -10.83 2.44 -25.05
CA TYR A 183 -11.52 2.27 -26.33
C TYR A 183 -10.51 2.47 -27.48
N LYS A 184 -10.83 2.04 -28.71
CA LYS A 184 -10.04 2.13 -29.97
C LYS A 184 -8.81 3.07 -29.90
N LEU A 185 -7.63 2.61 -30.35
CA LEU A 185 -6.33 3.30 -30.16
C LEU A 185 -5.94 3.43 -28.67
N LYS A 186 -5.81 2.28 -27.99
CA LYS A 186 -5.68 2.14 -26.52
C LYS A 186 -4.73 3.15 -25.87
N TYR A 187 -3.52 3.33 -26.42
CA TYR A 187 -2.48 4.19 -25.87
C TYR A 187 -2.84 5.69 -25.87
N ILE A 188 -3.56 6.16 -26.89
CA ILE A 188 -4.03 7.55 -26.97
C ILE A 188 -5.16 7.78 -25.96
N THR A 189 -6.13 6.86 -25.97
CA THR A 189 -7.33 6.96 -25.12
C THR A 189 -6.96 6.95 -23.64
N ILE A 190 -6.08 6.03 -23.22
CA ILE A 190 -5.68 5.93 -21.82
C ILE A 190 -4.87 7.16 -21.37
N ALA A 191 -3.91 7.62 -22.19
CA ALA A 191 -3.08 8.77 -21.87
C ALA A 191 -3.89 10.06 -21.72
N ARG A 192 -4.84 10.31 -22.65
CA ARG A 192 -5.73 11.47 -22.59
C ARG A 192 -6.62 11.43 -21.36
N ARG A 193 -7.23 10.28 -21.07
CA ARG A 193 -8.16 10.15 -19.92
C ARG A 193 -7.44 10.32 -18.60
N ILE A 194 -6.27 9.71 -18.43
CA ILE A 194 -5.44 9.90 -17.23
C ILE A 194 -5.05 11.37 -17.09
N THR A 195 -4.58 12.00 -18.16
CA THR A 195 -4.11 13.40 -18.10
C THR A 195 -5.26 14.36 -17.79
N ALA A 196 -6.40 14.21 -18.47
CA ALA A 196 -7.61 15.01 -18.21
C ALA A 196 -8.16 14.80 -16.79
N TYR A 197 -8.07 13.57 -16.27
CA TYR A 197 -8.44 13.25 -14.90
C TYR A 197 -7.50 13.95 -13.91
N LEU A 198 -6.19 13.82 -14.10
CA LEU A 198 -5.19 14.39 -13.20
C LEU A 198 -5.06 15.91 -13.31
N SER A 199 -5.48 16.56 -14.41
CA SER A 199 -5.51 18.04 -14.50
C SER A 199 -6.42 18.70 -13.46
N GLY A 200 -7.43 17.97 -12.96
CA GLY A 200 -8.25 18.47 -11.86
C GLY A 200 -7.50 18.57 -10.53
N PHE A 201 -6.37 17.86 -10.39
CA PHE A 201 -5.63 17.71 -9.13
C PHE A 201 -4.21 18.28 -9.19
N LEU A 202 -3.59 18.30 -10.38
CA LEU A 202 -2.22 18.75 -10.59
C LEU A 202 -2.20 20.04 -11.41
N ALA A 203 -1.70 21.12 -10.80
CA ALA A 203 -1.61 22.44 -11.43
C ALA A 203 -0.68 22.49 -12.66
N ASN A 204 0.24 21.53 -12.80
CA ASN A 204 1.18 21.43 -13.93
C ASN A 204 1.26 19.98 -14.43
N ASN A 205 0.45 19.65 -15.43
CA ASN A 205 0.48 18.33 -16.07
C ASN A 205 1.64 18.16 -17.06
N GLY A 206 2.39 19.22 -17.38
CA GLY A 206 3.56 19.18 -18.26
C GLY A 206 3.35 18.33 -19.52
N ASP A 207 4.34 17.50 -19.85
CA ASP A 207 4.33 16.57 -20.97
C ASP A 207 3.79 15.17 -20.60
N LEU A 208 2.92 15.07 -19.58
CA LEU A 208 2.45 13.78 -19.05
C LEU A 208 1.70 12.95 -20.10
N GLU A 209 0.86 13.59 -20.92
CA GLU A 209 0.09 12.87 -21.95
C GLU A 209 1.03 12.20 -22.97
N ASN A 210 2.04 12.92 -23.46
CA ASN A 210 2.97 12.34 -24.45
C ASN A 210 3.85 11.28 -23.81
N TRP A 211 4.32 11.51 -22.58
CA TRP A 211 5.05 10.48 -21.83
C TRP A 211 4.21 9.19 -21.67
N LEU A 212 2.93 9.30 -21.30
CA LEU A 212 2.04 8.14 -21.16
C LEU A 212 1.82 7.41 -22.49
N LYS A 213 1.64 8.15 -23.60
CA LYS A 213 1.51 7.56 -24.94
C LYS A 213 2.73 6.75 -25.32
N ASP A 214 3.92 7.34 -25.15
CA ASP A 214 5.19 6.72 -25.53
C ASP A 214 5.51 5.52 -24.66
N GLU A 215 5.30 5.63 -23.35
CA GLU A 215 5.53 4.53 -22.41
C GLU A 215 4.57 3.35 -22.64
N TYR A 216 3.29 3.64 -22.93
CA TYR A 216 2.33 2.59 -23.29
C TYR A 216 2.69 1.94 -24.64
N LYS A 217 2.96 2.76 -25.67
CA LYS A 217 3.21 2.27 -27.03
C LYS A 217 4.52 1.49 -27.13
N MET A 218 5.57 1.96 -26.47
CA MET A 218 6.89 1.35 -26.52
C MET A 218 7.03 0.29 -25.43
N ARG A 219 7.18 0.69 -24.16
CA ARG A 219 7.60 -0.26 -23.11
C ARG A 219 6.53 -1.26 -22.72
N ARG A 220 5.28 -0.84 -22.53
CA ARG A 220 4.20 -1.77 -22.16
C ARG A 220 3.99 -2.83 -23.25
N ASN A 221 4.00 -2.43 -24.52
CA ASN A 221 3.92 -3.38 -25.63
C ASN A 221 5.14 -4.30 -25.72
N THR A 222 6.36 -3.76 -25.61
CA THR A 222 7.60 -4.56 -25.54
C THR A 222 7.53 -5.63 -24.44
N PHE A 223 7.09 -5.25 -23.24
CA PHE A 223 6.95 -6.17 -22.11
C PHE A 223 5.86 -7.23 -22.29
N ILE A 224 4.77 -6.93 -23.01
CA ILE A 224 3.73 -7.93 -23.28
C ILE A 224 4.20 -8.97 -24.29
N HIS A 225 5.02 -8.58 -25.25
CA HIS A 225 5.59 -9.49 -26.24
C HIS A 225 6.85 -10.22 -25.74
N GLY A 226 7.08 -10.26 -24.42
CA GLY A 226 8.17 -11.03 -23.81
C GLY A 226 9.56 -10.47 -24.10
N SER A 227 9.68 -9.26 -24.66
CA SER A 227 10.97 -8.62 -24.86
C SER A 227 11.51 -8.18 -23.51
N HIS A 228 12.39 -8.99 -22.95
CA HIS A 228 13.07 -8.67 -21.70
C HIS A 228 14.07 -7.54 -21.93
N ILE A 229 13.96 -6.47 -21.14
CA ILE A 229 15.09 -5.58 -20.93
C ILE A 229 16.00 -6.29 -19.92
N ALA A 230 16.70 -7.32 -20.40
CA ALA A 230 17.76 -7.98 -19.67
C ALA A 230 19.09 -7.91 -20.45
N PRO A 231 19.76 -6.75 -20.43
CA PRO A 231 21.21 -6.71 -20.54
C PRO A 231 21.85 -6.14 -19.25
N PRO A 232 23.15 -6.35 -19.01
CA PRO A 232 23.88 -5.78 -17.87
C PRO A 232 24.01 -4.24 -17.93
N ASP A 233 23.38 -3.59 -18.90
CA ASP A 233 23.40 -2.14 -19.08
C ASP A 233 22.63 -1.42 -17.97
N LEU A 234 23.42 -0.86 -17.05
CA LEU A 234 22.97 -0.08 -15.91
C LEU A 234 22.08 1.12 -16.31
N GLN A 235 22.27 1.69 -17.51
CA GLN A 235 21.47 2.84 -17.94
C GLN A 235 20.02 2.44 -18.25
N ASN A 236 19.83 1.34 -18.98
CA ASN A 236 18.51 0.79 -19.27
C ASN A 236 17.77 0.37 -17.99
N ARG A 237 18.50 -0.17 -17.00
CA ARG A 237 17.95 -0.48 -15.68
C ARG A 237 17.49 0.76 -14.91
N ARG A 238 18.25 1.87 -14.94
CA ARG A 238 17.86 3.13 -14.29
C ARG A 238 16.62 3.73 -14.95
N LYS A 239 16.62 3.84 -16.29
CA LYS A 239 15.46 4.33 -17.06
C LYS A 239 14.19 3.52 -16.77
N GLY A 240 14.29 2.20 -16.72
CA GLY A 240 13.15 1.32 -16.39
C GLY A 240 12.64 1.51 -14.95
N LYS A 241 13.57 1.67 -13.98
CA LYS A 241 13.19 2.00 -12.60
C LYS A 241 12.46 3.33 -12.53
N ASP A 242 13.00 4.40 -13.12
CA ASP A 242 12.40 5.74 -13.09
C ASP A 242 11.02 5.78 -13.76
N ALA A 243 10.86 5.07 -14.89
CA ALA A 243 9.57 4.89 -15.53
C ALA A 243 8.57 4.17 -14.62
N LEU A 244 8.99 3.10 -13.93
CA LEU A 244 8.15 2.43 -12.92
C LEU A 244 7.77 3.39 -11.78
N ARG A 245 8.69 4.24 -11.29
CA ARG A 245 8.39 5.22 -10.23
C ARG A 245 7.27 6.15 -10.65
N LYS A 246 7.43 6.76 -11.83
CA LYS A 246 6.46 7.71 -12.37
C LYS A 246 5.12 7.04 -12.65
N LEU A 247 5.12 5.82 -13.19
CA LEU A 247 3.90 5.05 -13.42
C LEU A 247 3.20 4.69 -12.11
N HIS A 248 3.94 4.25 -11.09
CA HIS A 248 3.37 3.94 -9.77
C HIS A 248 2.70 5.17 -9.17
N GLU A 249 3.35 6.33 -9.24
CA GLU A 249 2.79 7.58 -8.73
C GLU A 249 1.54 8.01 -9.48
N VAL A 250 1.54 7.92 -10.81
CA VAL A 250 0.33 8.17 -11.63
C VAL A 250 -0.81 7.23 -11.20
N THR A 251 -0.55 5.93 -11.06
CA THR A 251 -1.57 4.96 -10.61
C THR A 251 -2.06 5.27 -9.19
N ARG A 252 -1.15 5.62 -8.27
CA ARG A 252 -1.48 6.00 -6.89
C ARG A 252 -2.42 7.20 -6.84
N LEU A 253 -2.09 8.27 -7.58
CA LEU A 253 -2.88 9.50 -7.63
C LEU A 253 -4.25 9.26 -8.28
N CYS A 254 -4.31 8.48 -9.36
CA CYS A 254 -5.59 8.09 -9.95
C CYS A 254 -6.47 7.34 -8.95
N LEU A 255 -5.93 6.32 -8.26
CA LEU A 255 -6.68 5.56 -7.26
C LEU A 255 -7.16 6.43 -6.10
N LEU A 256 -6.30 7.29 -5.55
CA LEU A 256 -6.71 8.24 -4.50
C LEU A 256 -7.81 9.18 -4.97
N GLY A 257 -7.69 9.72 -6.18
CA GLY A 257 -8.73 10.55 -6.77
C GLY A 257 -10.06 9.80 -6.83
N PHE A 258 -10.05 8.55 -7.31
CA PHE A 258 -11.28 7.75 -7.40
C PHE A 258 -11.85 7.49 -6.01
N LEU A 259 -11.03 7.12 -5.03
CA LEU A 259 -11.46 6.89 -3.65
C LEU A 259 -12.08 8.14 -3.02
N SER A 260 -11.56 9.33 -3.34
CA SER A 260 -12.06 10.61 -2.81
C SER A 260 -13.39 11.09 -3.40
N MET A 261 -13.82 10.53 -4.54
CA MET A 261 -15.08 10.88 -5.20
C MET A 261 -16.27 10.26 -4.48
N GLU A 262 -17.42 10.94 -4.48
CA GLU A 262 -18.64 10.30 -4.00
C GLU A 262 -19.02 9.09 -4.86
N LYS A 263 -19.69 8.08 -4.27
CA LYS A 263 -20.10 6.87 -5.00
C LYS A 263 -20.94 7.17 -6.24
N SER A 264 -21.79 8.20 -6.18
CA SER A 264 -22.60 8.71 -7.29
C SER A 264 -21.72 9.21 -8.44
N GLU A 265 -20.70 10.01 -8.13
CA GLU A 265 -19.73 10.56 -9.08
C GLU A 265 -18.85 9.48 -9.69
N ARG A 266 -18.33 8.54 -8.86
CA ARG A 266 -17.54 7.39 -9.34
C ARG A 266 -18.29 6.62 -10.41
N ARG A 267 -19.58 6.32 -10.17
CA ARG A 267 -20.44 5.64 -11.13
C ARG A 267 -20.63 6.44 -12.42
N GLN A 268 -20.78 7.76 -12.33
CA GLN A 268 -20.88 8.61 -13.52
C GLN A 268 -19.58 8.65 -14.32
N VAL A 269 -18.43 8.76 -13.64
CA VAL A 269 -17.10 8.73 -14.25
C VAL A 269 -16.87 7.40 -14.96
N SER A 270 -17.15 6.26 -14.29
CA SER A 270 -17.06 4.93 -14.90
C SER A 270 -17.94 4.80 -16.14
N LYS A 271 -19.17 5.34 -16.13
CA LYS A 271 -20.06 5.34 -17.31
C LYS A 271 -19.54 6.22 -18.46
N ARG A 272 -18.96 7.38 -18.17
CA ARG A 272 -18.36 8.25 -19.20
C ARG A 272 -17.06 7.67 -19.78
N MET A 273 -16.39 6.82 -19.01
CA MET A 273 -15.15 6.15 -19.41
C MET A 273 -15.39 4.77 -20.06
N SER A 274 -16.57 4.16 -19.90
CA SER A 274 -16.90 2.84 -20.48
C SER A 274 -17.19 2.86 -21.97
#